data_AF-A0A1I7TD69-F1
#
_entry.id   AF-A0A1I7TD69-F1
#
_cell.length_a   1.000
_cell.length_b   1.000
_cell.length_c   1.000
_cell.angle_alpha   90.00
_cell.angle_beta   90.00
_cell.angle_gamma   90.00
#
_symmetry.space_group_name_H-M   'P 1'
#
loop_
_entity.id
_entity.type
_entity.pdbx_description
1 polymer ?
#
loop_
_entity_poly.entity_id
_entity_poly.type
_entity_poly.pdbx_seq_one_letter_code
_entity_poly.pdbx_strand_id
1 'polypeptide(L)'
;MTANVNLWINGSVIVGNSTIENLDFKLLETKINDVDQDSFSDLGLFGAEFLEKLLTEILQMGIALPTMQGVILKSPKLTFHDRYLRVSTYFKLDEEYAGSLVRGAVGKTLRGPL
;
A
#
# COMPACT_ATOMS: atom_id res chain seq x y z
N MET A 1 -21.17 -1.08 2.37
CA MET A 1 -20.20 -0.37 1.52
C MET A 1 -19.43 -1.40 0.72
N THR A 2 -19.41 -1.25 -0.60
CA THR A 2 -18.57 -2.04 -1.49
C THR A 2 -17.68 -1.08 -2.28
N ALA A 3 -16.39 -1.38 -2.37
CA ALA A 3 -15.40 -0.56 -3.04
C ALA A 3 -14.46 -1.45 -3.84
N ASN A 4 -14.09 -1.00 -5.05
CA ASN A 4 -13.05 -1.62 -5.83
C ASN A 4 -11.72 -0.94 -5.55
N VAL A 5 -10.69 -1.74 -5.31
CA VAL A 5 -9.34 -1.25 -5.05
C VAL A 5 -8.42 -1.77 -6.15
N ASN A 6 -7.73 -0.86 -6.83
CA ASN A 6 -6.66 -1.22 -7.76
C ASN A 6 -5.32 -0.83 -7.15
N LEU A 7 -4.39 -1.78 -7.08
CA LEU A 7 -3.06 -1.57 -6.54
C LEU A 7 -2.01 -1.91 -7.59
N TRP A 8 -0.91 -1.16 -7.58
CA TRP A 8 0.24 -1.40 -8.43
C TRP A 8 1.54 -1.00 -7.73
N ILE A 9 2.68 -1.39 -8.31
CA ILE A 9 3.99 -1.08 -7.77
C ILE A 9 4.52 0.18 -8.46
N ASN A 10 4.92 1.17 -7.66
CA ASN A 10 5.62 2.36 -8.11
C ASN A 10 6.98 2.44 -7.40
N GLY A 11 8.05 2.06 -8.11
CA GLY A 11 9.38 1.94 -7.52
C GLY A 11 9.44 0.88 -6.42
N SER A 12 9.74 1.29 -5.20
CA SER A 12 9.78 0.44 -4.00
C SER A 12 8.53 0.54 -3.12
N VAL A 13 7.43 1.09 -3.65
CA VAL A 13 6.19 1.33 -2.89
C VAL A 13 5.02 0.70 -3.65
N ILE A 14 4.12 0.04 -2.93
CA ILE A 14 2.83 -0.38 -3.45
C ILE A 14 1.86 0.78 -3.25
N VAL A 15 1.28 1.29 -4.33
CA VAL A 15 0.30 2.37 -4.31
C VAL A 15 -1.01 1.88 -4.91
N GLY A 16 -2.08 2.68 -4.78
CA GLY A 16 -3.37 2.29 -5.34
C GLY A 16 -4.38 3.41 -5.48
N ASN A 17 -5.52 3.07 -6.06
CA ASN A 17 -6.73 3.90 -6.04
C ASN A 17 -7.92 3.05 -5.60
N SER A 18 -8.96 3.74 -5.14
CA SER A 18 -10.23 3.11 -4.76
C SER A 18 -11.34 3.79 -5.53
N THR A 19 -12.37 3.03 -5.90
CA THR A 19 -13.65 3.56 -6.37
C THR A 19 -14.78 2.97 -5.53
N ILE A 20 -15.75 3.80 -5.14
CA ILE A 20 -16.89 3.37 -4.34
C ILE A 20 -18.01 2.91 -5.28
N GLU A 21 -18.37 1.62 -5.23
CA GLU A 21 -19.46 1.08 -6.06
C GLU A 21 -20.83 1.30 -5.42
N ASN A 22 -20.92 1.07 -4.12
CA ASN A 22 -22.19 1.17 -3.41
C ASN A 22 -21.97 1.60 -1.95
N LEU A 23 -22.71 2.62 -1.54
CA LEU A 23 -22.73 3.18 -0.20
C LEU A 23 -24.18 3.32 0.25
N ASP A 24 -24.66 2.29 0.95
CA ASP A 24 -26.02 2.26 1.50
C ASP A 24 -26.06 2.97 2.86
N PHE A 25 -26.84 4.04 2.95
CA PHE A 25 -27.10 4.75 4.20
C PHE A 25 -28.48 4.39 4.71
N LYS A 26 -28.51 3.92 5.96
CA LYS A 26 -29.74 3.63 6.66
C LYS A 26 -29.90 4.57 7.85
N LEU A 27 -31.01 5.30 7.89
CA LEU A 27 -31.37 6.08 9.07
C LEU A 27 -31.71 5.13 10.21
N LEU A 28 -30.97 5.21 11.31
CA LEU A 28 -31.17 4.36 12.49
C LEU A 28 -31.97 5.06 13.59
N GLU A 29 -31.69 6.34 13.81
CA GLU A 29 -32.33 7.14 14.85
C GLU A 29 -32.32 8.62 14.43
N THR A 30 -33.34 9.38 14.82
CA THR A 30 -33.35 10.83 14.71
C THR A 30 -33.76 11.46 16.03
N LYS A 31 -33.08 12.55 16.40
CA LYS A 31 -33.44 13.39 17.57
C LYS A 31 -34.34 14.58 17.18
N ILE A 32 -34.61 14.72 15.89
CA ILE A 32 -35.45 15.77 15.30
C ILE A 32 -36.59 15.10 14.52
N ASN A 33 -37.78 15.65 14.63
CA ASN A 33 -38.97 15.12 13.95
C ASN A 33 -38.91 15.43 12.45
N ASP A 34 -39.65 14.65 11.65
CA ASP A 34 -39.86 14.85 10.20
C ASP A 34 -38.60 14.81 9.33
N VAL A 35 -37.66 13.92 9.64
CA VAL A 35 -36.52 13.65 8.77
C VAL A 35 -36.75 12.35 8.02
N ASP A 36 -36.92 12.46 6.71
CA ASP A 36 -37.08 11.32 5.81
C ASP A 36 -35.72 10.82 5.30
N GLN A 37 -35.61 9.51 5.04
CA GLN A 37 -34.36 8.89 4.61
C GLN A 37 -33.92 9.38 3.22
N ASP A 38 -34.88 9.68 2.35
CA ASP A 38 -34.60 10.19 1.00
C ASP A 38 -33.93 11.57 1.03
N SER A 39 -34.16 12.34 2.11
CA SER A 39 -33.48 13.63 2.33
C SER A 39 -31.96 13.49 2.53
N PHE A 40 -31.47 12.29 2.85
CA PHE A 40 -30.04 11.99 3.00
C PHE A 40 -29.40 11.41 1.73
N SER A 41 -30.15 11.21 0.65
CA SER A 41 -29.60 10.66 -0.61
C SER A 41 -28.43 11.50 -1.14
N ASP A 42 -28.56 12.83 -1.15
CA ASP A 42 -27.50 13.74 -1.59
C ASP A 42 -26.28 13.73 -0.66
N LEU A 43 -26.51 13.59 0.65
CA LEU A 43 -25.43 13.40 1.63
C LEU A 43 -24.73 12.06 1.42
N GLY A 44 -25.44 11.06 0.92
CA GLY A 44 -24.86 9.79 0.56
C GLY A 44 -23.91 9.88 -0.64
N LEU A 45 -24.29 10.64 -1.67
CA LEU A 45 -23.42 10.92 -2.81
C LEU A 45 -22.15 11.68 -2.38
N PHE A 46 -22.30 12.73 -1.57
CA PHE A 46 -21.16 13.46 -1.01
C PHE A 46 -20.26 12.57 -0.15
N GLY A 47 -20.85 11.73 0.70
CA GLY A 47 -20.12 10.78 1.54
C GLY A 47 -19.33 9.78 0.70
N ALA A 48 -19.89 9.29 -0.40
CA ALA A 48 -19.19 8.39 -1.32
C ALA A 48 -17.99 9.06 -1.98
N GLU A 49 -18.14 10.28 -2.51
CA GLU A 49 -17.02 11.01 -3.11
C GLU A 49 -15.92 11.32 -2.09
N PHE A 50 -16.31 11.75 -0.88
CA PHE A 50 -15.37 12.03 0.19
C PHE A 50 -14.58 10.77 0.58
N LEU A 51 -15.26 9.63 0.78
CA LEU A 51 -14.61 8.36 1.10
C LEU A 51 -13.70 7.89 -0.03
N GLU A 52 -14.12 8.04 -1.28
CA GLU A 52 -13.31 7.67 -2.45
C GLU A 52 -11.99 8.45 -2.48
N LYS A 53 -12.06 9.77 -2.31
CA LYS A 53 -10.88 10.65 -2.23
C LYS A 53 -9.98 10.25 -1.08
N LEU A 54 -10.54 10.09 0.12
CA LEU A 54 -9.78 9.76 1.33
C LEU A 54 -9.07 8.41 1.19
N LEU A 55 -9.77 7.37 0.74
CA LEU A 55 -9.18 6.05 0.53
C LEU A 55 -8.09 6.08 -0.54
N THR A 56 -8.34 6.80 -1.65
CA THR A 56 -7.34 6.97 -2.69
C THR A 56 -6.10 7.71 -2.18
N GLU A 57 -6.27 8.78 -1.40
CA GLU A 57 -5.13 9.49 -0.78
C GLU A 57 -4.30 8.57 0.13
N ILE A 58 -4.95 7.76 0.98
CA ILE A 58 -4.26 6.76 1.82
C ILE A 58 -3.50 5.75 0.95
N LEU A 59 -4.13 5.23 -0.09
CA LEU A 59 -3.50 4.26 -1.00
C LEU A 59 -2.35 4.89 -1.81
N GLN A 60 -2.40 6.20 -2.08
CA GLN A 60 -1.32 6.95 -2.73
C GLN A 60 -0.14 7.24 -1.79
N MET A 61 -0.34 7.35 -0.47
CA MET A 61 0.78 7.34 0.49
C MET A 61 1.60 6.06 0.36
N GLY A 62 0.90 4.94 0.10
CA GLY A 62 1.48 3.67 -0.28
C GLY A 62 2.12 2.89 0.86
N ILE A 63 2.48 1.65 0.55
CA ILE A 63 3.11 0.69 1.45
C ILE A 63 4.50 0.38 0.93
N ALA A 64 5.53 0.71 1.72
CA ALA A 64 6.91 0.42 1.34
C ALA A 64 7.16 -1.09 1.24
N LEU A 65 7.78 -1.53 0.14
CA LEU A 65 8.24 -2.90 -0.01
C LEU A 65 9.39 -3.17 0.96
N PRO A 66 9.36 -4.27 1.72
CA PRO A 66 10.48 -4.64 2.56
C PRO A 66 11.67 -5.00 1.67
N THR A 67 12.81 -4.32 1.87
CA THR A 67 14.07 -4.61 1.20
C THR A 67 15.17 -4.82 2.23
N MET A 68 16.22 -5.52 1.84
CA MET A 68 17.44 -5.66 2.64
C MET A 68 18.51 -4.72 2.10
N GLN A 69 19.38 -4.24 2.98
CA GLN A 69 20.50 -3.40 2.59
C GLN A 69 21.40 -4.16 1.59
N GLY A 70 21.77 -3.48 0.50
CA GLY A 70 22.56 -4.08 -0.58
C GLY A 70 21.79 -5.03 -1.50
N VAL A 71 20.46 -5.06 -1.43
CA VAL A 71 19.61 -5.83 -2.34
C VAL A 71 18.77 -4.89 -3.22
N ILE A 72 18.93 -5.02 -4.53
CA ILE A 72 18.19 -4.26 -5.54
C ILE A 72 17.11 -5.16 -6.14
N LEU A 73 15.85 -4.76 -5.99
CA LEU A 73 14.72 -5.48 -6.58
C LEU A 73 14.65 -5.23 -8.10
N LYS A 74 14.34 -6.29 -8.86
CA LYS A 74 14.22 -6.26 -10.32
C LYS A 74 12.90 -6.88 -10.76
N SER A 75 12.16 -6.11 -11.55
CA SER A 75 10.87 -6.49 -12.15
C SER A 75 9.88 -7.05 -11.13
N PRO A 76 9.53 -6.29 -10.07
CA PRO A 76 8.58 -6.75 -9.07
C PRO A 76 7.17 -6.88 -9.68
N LYS A 77 6.49 -7.96 -9.35
CA LYS A 77 5.13 -8.29 -9.80
C LYS A 77 4.22 -8.40 -8.58
N LEU A 78 3.09 -7.68 -8.61
CA LEU A 78 2.05 -7.73 -7.59
C LEU A 78 0.93 -8.68 -8.02
N THR A 79 0.45 -9.49 -7.08
CA THR A 79 -0.68 -10.41 -7.28
C THR A 79 -1.59 -10.41 -6.05
N PHE A 80 -2.90 -10.46 -6.29
CA PHE A 80 -3.92 -10.45 -5.26
C PHE A 80 -4.33 -11.87 -4.90
N HIS A 81 -4.46 -12.13 -3.60
CA HIS A 81 -5.03 -13.35 -3.04
C HIS A 81 -6.05 -12.97 -1.95
N ASP A 82 -6.86 -13.93 -1.52
CA ASP A 82 -8.01 -13.69 -0.62
C ASP A 82 -7.67 -12.92 0.66
N ARG A 83 -6.49 -13.15 1.25
CA ARG A 83 -6.10 -12.56 2.54
C ARG A 83 -4.72 -11.89 2.54
N TYR A 84 -4.05 -11.84 1.39
CA TYR A 84 -2.72 -11.27 1.30
C TYR A 84 -2.39 -10.77 -0.11
N LEU A 85 -1.47 -9.83 -0.17
CA LEU A 85 -0.83 -9.40 -1.41
C LEU A 85 0.50 -10.13 -1.55
N ARG A 86 0.76 -10.70 -2.72
CA ARG A 86 2.04 -11.33 -3.03
C ARG A 86 2.83 -10.46 -3.98
N VAL A 87 4.04 -10.11 -3.55
CA VAL A 87 5.05 -9.46 -4.37
C VAL A 87 6.10 -10.51 -4.73
N SER A 88 6.27 -10.77 -6.03
CA SER A 88 7.29 -11.67 -6.56
C SER A 88 8.27 -10.84 -7.38
N THR A 89 9.56 -10.97 -7.12
CA THR A 89 10.59 -10.14 -7.74
C THR A 89 11.87 -10.93 -7.88
N TYR A 90 12.67 -10.59 -8.90
CA TYR A 90 14.09 -10.96 -8.90
C TYR A 90 14.86 -9.99 -8.02
N PHE A 91 16.03 -10.39 -7.56
CA PHE A 91 16.93 -9.51 -6.84
C PHE A 91 18.33 -9.58 -7.43
N LYS A 92 19.02 -8.43 -7.42
CA LYS A 92 20.45 -8.32 -7.70
C LYS A 92 21.12 -7.79 -6.43
N LEU A 93 22.29 -8.33 -6.11
CA LEU A 93 23.11 -7.80 -5.03
C LEU A 93 23.86 -6.55 -5.52
N ASP A 94 23.84 -5.50 -4.72
CA ASP A 94 24.59 -4.28 -4.98
C ASP A 94 26.10 -4.60 -4.91
N GLU A 95 26.79 -4.38 -6.03
CA GLU A 95 28.20 -4.71 -6.18
C GLU A 95 29.10 -3.86 -5.26
N GLU A 96 28.73 -2.61 -5.00
CA GLU A 96 29.48 -1.75 -4.11
C GLU A 96 29.36 -2.24 -2.66
N TYR A 97 28.13 -2.60 -2.27
CA TYR A 97 27.86 -3.19 -0.96
C TYR A 97 28.58 -4.53 -0.79
N ALA A 98 28.49 -5.43 -1.78
CA ALA A 98 29.21 -6.70 -1.79
C ALA A 98 30.72 -6.51 -1.66
N GLY A 99 31.28 -5.58 -2.43
CA GLY A 99 32.71 -5.25 -2.39
C GLY A 99 33.14 -4.68 -1.05
N SER A 100 32.31 -3.87 -0.39
CA SER A 100 32.56 -3.37 0.97
C SER A 100 32.61 -4.50 1.99
N LEU A 101 31.69 -5.47 1.91
CA LEU A 101 31.64 -6.63 2.80
C LEU A 101 32.86 -7.53 2.62
N VAL A 102 33.24 -7.83 1.37
CA VAL A 102 34.42 -8.65 1.08
C VAL A 102 35.70 -7.97 1.58
N ARG A 103 35.87 -6.67 1.31
CA ARG A 103 37.04 -5.91 1.81
C ARG A 103 37.08 -5.89 3.34
N GLY A 104 35.94 -5.69 3.99
CA GLY A 104 35.84 -5.72 5.45
C GLY A 104 36.20 -7.09 6.05
N ALA A 105 35.71 -8.17 5.45
CA ALA A 105 36.01 -9.53 5.87
C ALA A 105 37.50 -9.86 5.71
N VAL A 106 38.07 -9.59 4.53
CA VAL A 106 39.51 -9.79 4.27
C VAL A 106 40.37 -8.95 5.21
N GLY A 107 40.01 -7.69 5.44
CA GLY A 107 40.73 -6.81 6.37
C GLY A 107 40.72 -7.34 7.81
N LYS A 108 39.62 -7.93 8.28
CA LYS A 108 39.53 -8.56 9.60
C LYS A 108 40.35 -9.85 9.68
N THR A 109 40.29 -10.70 8.66
CA THR A 109 41.07 -11.95 8.60
C THR A 109 42.58 -11.66 8.58
N LEU A 110 43.01 -10.63 7.85
CA LEU A 110 44.42 -10.24 7.77
C LEU A 110 44.95 -9.53 9.03
N ARG A 111 44.06 -8.92 9.83
CA ARG A 111 44.47 -8.23 11.07
C ARG A 111 44.41 -9.10 12.33
N GLY A 112 43.71 -10.24 12.29
CA GLY A 112 43.61 -11.19 13.40
C GLY A 112 42.96 -10.61 14.67
N PRO A 113 42.40 -11.44 15.57
CA PRO A 113 42.13 -11.01 16.94
C PRO A 113 43.49 -10.91 17.66
N LEU A 114 43.84 -9.70 18.10
CA LEU A 114 44.81 -9.52 19.18
C LEU A 114 44.22 -10.02 20.50
#